data_AF-A0A6P0TTM8-F1
#
_entry.id   AF-A0A6P0TTM8-F1
#
_cell.length_a   1.000
_cell.length_b   1.000
_cell.length_c   1.000
_cell.angle_alpha   90.00
_cell.angle_beta   90.00
_cell.angle_gamma   90.00
#
_symmetry.space_group_name_H-M   'P 1'
#
loop_
_entity.id
_entity.type
_entity.pdbx_description
1 polymer ?
#
loop_
_entity_poly.entity_id
_entity_poly.type
_entity_poly.pdbx_seq_one_letter_code
_entity_poly.pdbx_strand_id
1 'polypeptide(L)'
;MENFIINTPNFASYLGFSALLAYIITLLPTIIRIVFPITKKTNIPKILLKYRRQIGVISFLLGAAHGILLFMKRSFDVFDIKSYLIYSQGIVILTIFALLAITSNDWSVKKLKKNWRKMHQLTYILMFLLMWHISEKMFGHWTYVTPLGIIASLGITILFLMRKWIEYKKNSLKVG
;
A
#
# COMPACT_ATOMS: atom_id res chain seq x y z
N MET A 1 10.38 -20.85 -26.75
CA MET A 1 9.96 -19.63 -26.04
C MET A 1 8.55 -19.87 -25.57
N GLU A 2 8.32 -20.06 -24.26
CA GLU A 2 6.93 -20.10 -23.75
C GLU A 2 6.28 -18.75 -24.04
N ASN A 3 5.12 -18.77 -24.69
CA ASN A 3 4.39 -17.55 -24.99
C ASN A 3 3.96 -16.91 -23.66
N PHE A 4 4.26 -15.63 -23.46
CA PHE A 4 3.80 -14.88 -22.30
C PHE A 4 2.29 -14.66 -22.40
N ILE A 5 1.51 -15.45 -21.65
CA ILE A 5 0.05 -15.38 -21.66
C ILE A 5 -0.43 -14.38 -20.60
N ILE A 6 -1.20 -13.37 -21.02
CA ILE A 6 -1.88 -12.45 -20.12
C ILE A 6 -3.34 -12.90 -19.97
N ASN A 7 -3.73 -13.17 -18.73
CA ASN A 7 -5.07 -13.64 -18.39
C ASN A 7 -6.04 -12.50 -18.10
N THR A 8 -7.33 -12.79 -18.16
CA THR A 8 -8.37 -11.86 -17.71
C THR A 8 -8.36 -11.78 -16.17
N PRO A 9 -8.37 -10.58 -15.58
CA PRO A 9 -8.43 -10.42 -14.13
C PRO A 9 -9.80 -10.84 -13.60
N ASN A 10 -9.80 -11.55 -12.47
CA ASN A 10 -11.03 -11.89 -11.76
C ASN A 10 -11.45 -10.75 -10.82
N PHE A 11 -12.64 -10.86 -10.23
CA PHE A 11 -13.16 -9.85 -9.31
C PHE A 11 -12.24 -9.56 -8.11
N ALA A 12 -11.56 -10.58 -7.58
CA ALA A 12 -10.62 -10.39 -6.48
C ALA A 12 -9.38 -9.58 -6.94
N SER A 13 -8.87 -9.82 -8.15
CA SER A 13 -7.78 -9.03 -8.73
C SER A 13 -8.14 -7.54 -8.85
N TYR A 14 -9.38 -7.22 -9.24
CA TYR A 14 -9.85 -5.84 -9.28
C TYR A 14 -9.88 -5.20 -7.90
N LEU A 15 -10.41 -5.89 -6.88
CA LEU A 15 -10.42 -5.38 -5.51
C LEU A 15 -9.01 -5.14 -4.97
N GLY A 16 -8.08 -6.08 -5.21
CA GLY A 16 -6.68 -5.94 -4.80
C GLY A 16 -6.00 -4.75 -5.49
N PHE A 17 -6.24 -4.58 -6.79
CA PHE A 17 -5.70 -3.45 -7.55
C PHE A 17 -6.29 -2.10 -7.08
N SER A 18 -7.60 -2.03 -6.85
CA SER A 18 -8.25 -0.83 -6.31
C SER A 18 -7.75 -0.50 -4.90
N ALA A 19 -7.51 -1.51 -4.06
CA ALA A 19 -6.91 -1.32 -2.74
C ALA A 19 -5.52 -0.69 -2.83
N LEU A 20 -4.68 -1.17 -3.77
CA LEU A 20 -3.36 -0.61 -4.05
C LEU A 20 -3.45 0.85 -4.54
N LEU A 21 -4.36 1.15 -5.47
CA LEU A 21 -4.54 2.52 -5.97
C LEU A 21 -4.93 3.48 -4.84
N ALA A 22 -5.94 3.11 -4.04
CA ALA A 22 -6.34 3.89 -2.87
C ALA A 22 -5.18 4.06 -1.89
N TYR A 23 -4.40 3.00 -1.65
CA TYR A 23 -3.21 3.04 -0.80
C TYR A 23 -2.18 4.06 -1.30
N ILE A 24 -1.81 4.00 -2.58
CA ILE A 24 -0.87 4.93 -3.22
C ILE A 24 -1.35 6.36 -3.06
N ILE A 25 -2.64 6.63 -3.29
CA ILE A 25 -3.24 7.95 -3.15
C ILE A 25 -3.05 8.51 -1.72
N THR A 26 -3.02 7.67 -0.69
CA THR A 26 -2.75 8.13 0.70
C THR A 26 -1.32 8.64 0.92
N LEU A 27 -0.36 8.16 0.14
CA LEU A 27 1.07 8.50 0.25
C LEU A 27 1.42 9.72 -0.61
N LEU A 28 0.82 9.81 -1.81
CA LEU A 28 1.07 10.83 -2.82
C LEU A 28 1.18 12.25 -2.26
N PRO A 29 0.21 12.81 -1.50
CA PRO A 29 0.24 14.23 -1.12
C PRO A 29 1.51 14.64 -0.35
N THR A 30 2.08 13.74 0.44
CA THR A 30 3.30 14.03 1.20
C THR A 30 4.55 13.94 0.33
N ILE A 31 4.56 13.00 -0.61
CA ILE A 31 5.69 12.74 -1.51
C ILE A 31 5.79 13.82 -2.59
N ILE A 32 4.69 14.11 -3.28
CA ILE A 32 4.68 15.09 -4.39
C ILE A 32 5.03 16.50 -3.92
N ARG A 33 4.64 16.89 -2.70
CA ARG A 33 4.98 18.20 -2.14
C ARG A 33 6.49 18.39 -1.92
N ILE A 34 7.24 17.31 -1.75
CA ILE A 34 8.69 17.36 -1.50
C ILE A 34 9.45 17.15 -2.81
N VAL A 35 9.08 16.13 -3.60
CA VAL A 35 9.75 15.80 -4.87
C VAL A 35 9.46 16.84 -5.95
N PHE A 36 8.23 17.36 -5.99
CA PHE A 36 7.80 18.38 -6.94
C PHE A 36 7.27 19.62 -6.20
N PRO A 37 8.14 20.51 -5.68
CA PRO A 37 7.74 21.63 -4.83
C PRO A 37 6.70 22.57 -5.47
N ILE A 38 6.67 22.65 -6.81
CA ILE A 38 5.68 23.43 -7.58
C ILE A 38 4.24 23.02 -7.25
N THR A 39 4.02 21.76 -6.89
CA THR A 39 2.70 21.23 -6.50
C THR A 39 2.18 21.78 -5.17
N LYS A 40 3.03 22.40 -4.33
CA LYS A 40 2.59 22.99 -3.06
C LYS A 40 1.57 24.12 -3.25
N LYS A 41 1.64 24.82 -4.39
CA LYS A 41 0.76 25.94 -4.72
C LYS A 41 -0.60 25.46 -5.27
N THR A 42 -0.69 24.21 -5.73
CA THR A 42 -1.95 23.67 -6.26
C THR A 42 -2.87 23.19 -5.14
N ASN A 43 -4.16 23.08 -5.44
CA ASN A 43 -5.14 22.57 -4.48
C ASN A 43 -5.14 21.04 -4.36
N ILE A 44 -4.48 20.32 -5.28
CA ILE A 44 -4.50 18.85 -5.32
C ILE A 44 -3.94 18.23 -4.02
N PRO A 45 -2.71 18.54 -3.55
CA PRO A 45 -2.20 17.94 -2.33
C PRO A 45 -3.01 18.33 -1.09
N LYS A 46 -3.64 19.51 -1.08
CA LYS A 46 -4.48 19.97 0.04
C LYS A 46 -5.74 19.11 0.16
N ILE A 47 -6.43 18.86 -0.95
CA ILE A 47 -7.64 18.00 -1.00
C ILE A 47 -7.28 16.58 -0.59
N LEU A 48 -6.19 16.02 -1.11
CA LEU A 48 -5.74 14.67 -0.78
C LEU A 48 -5.36 14.54 0.70
N LEU A 49 -4.72 15.56 1.30
CA LEU A 49 -4.45 15.56 2.74
C LEU A 49 -5.73 15.62 3.58
N LYS A 50 -6.72 16.41 3.15
CA LYS A 50 -8.03 16.51 3.83
C LYS A 50 -8.72 15.15 3.93
N TYR A 51 -8.71 14.38 2.84
CA TYR A 51 -9.40 13.08 2.77
C TYR A 51 -8.49 11.87 3.00
N ARG A 52 -7.22 12.08 3.39
CA ARG A 52 -6.21 11.01 3.51
C ARG A 52 -6.66 9.85 4.40
N ARG A 53 -7.36 10.15 5.50
CA ARG A 53 -7.81 9.12 6.46
C ARG A 53 -8.94 8.27 5.87
N GLN A 54 -9.94 8.90 5.25
CA GLN A 54 -11.01 8.16 4.59
C GLN A 54 -10.47 7.27 3.46
N ILE A 55 -9.57 7.80 2.63
CA ILE A 55 -8.96 7.04 1.53
C ILE A 55 -8.15 5.84 2.06
N GLY A 56 -7.44 6.01 3.18
CA GLY A 56 -6.72 4.90 3.83
C GLY A 56 -7.65 3.82 4.38
N VAL A 57 -8.78 4.19 4.97
CA VAL A 57 -9.80 3.24 5.41
C VAL A 57 -10.42 2.52 4.21
N ILE A 58 -10.73 3.22 3.11
CA ILE A 58 -11.22 2.62 1.86
C ILE A 58 -10.22 1.60 1.32
N SER A 59 -8.93 1.93 1.32
CA SER A 59 -7.87 1.01 0.91
C SER A 59 -7.86 -0.27 1.74
N PHE A 60 -8.01 -0.16 3.06
CA PHE A 60 -8.16 -1.32 3.95
C PHE A 60 -9.42 -2.13 3.63
N LEU A 61 -10.59 -1.49 3.48
CA LEU A 61 -11.84 -2.19 3.22
C LEU A 61 -11.79 -2.98 1.89
N LEU A 62 -11.21 -2.38 0.85
CA LEU A 62 -10.98 -3.05 -0.44
C LEU A 62 -10.01 -4.23 -0.29
N GLY A 63 -8.92 -4.04 0.46
CA GLY A 63 -7.95 -5.11 0.75
C GLY A 63 -8.57 -6.25 1.57
N ALA A 64 -9.40 -5.93 2.56
CA ALA A 64 -10.11 -6.90 3.38
C ALA A 64 -11.12 -7.70 2.53
N ALA A 65 -11.89 -7.03 1.66
CA ALA A 65 -12.78 -7.70 0.71
C ALA A 65 -12.01 -8.63 -0.24
N HIS A 66 -10.86 -8.18 -0.76
CA HIS A 66 -9.95 -9.02 -1.55
C HIS A 66 -9.50 -10.27 -0.78
N GLY A 67 -9.04 -10.11 0.46
CA GLY A 67 -8.61 -11.21 1.32
C GLY A 67 -9.71 -12.20 1.65
N ILE A 68 -10.89 -11.70 2.04
CA ILE A 68 -12.07 -12.53 2.37
C ILE A 68 -12.50 -13.35 1.16
N LEU A 69 -12.59 -12.74 -0.03
CA LEU A 69 -12.98 -13.48 -1.24
C LEU A 69 -11.98 -14.58 -1.61
N LEU A 70 -10.67 -14.33 -1.44
CA LEU A 70 -9.66 -15.35 -1.68
C LEU A 70 -9.72 -16.46 -0.64
N PHE A 71 -9.97 -16.11 0.63
CA PHE A 71 -10.15 -17.07 1.71
C PHE A 71 -11.38 -17.96 1.47
N MET A 72 -12.52 -17.39 1.06
CA MET A 72 -13.74 -18.16 0.76
C MET A 72 -13.58 -19.09 -0.46
N LYS A 73 -12.79 -18.69 -1.45
CA LYS A 73 -12.58 -19.47 -2.68
C LYS A 73 -11.63 -20.66 -2.52
N ARG A 74 -10.83 -20.68 -1.46
CA ARG A 74 -9.79 -21.70 -1.28
C ARG A 74 -10.11 -22.49 -0.02
N SER A 75 -10.02 -23.81 -0.11
CA SER A 75 -10.13 -24.71 1.04
C SER A 75 -8.89 -24.53 1.92
N PHE A 76 -8.91 -23.52 2.79
CA PHE A 76 -7.83 -23.28 3.74
C PHE A 76 -7.76 -24.46 4.71
N ASP A 77 -6.71 -25.27 4.61
CA ASP A 77 -6.43 -26.35 5.54
C ASP A 77 -5.54 -25.84 6.67
N VAL A 78 -6.08 -25.83 7.89
CA VAL A 78 -5.39 -25.39 9.11
C VAL A 78 -4.26 -26.33 9.54
N PHE A 79 -4.19 -27.55 8.99
CA PHE A 79 -3.14 -28.53 9.29
C PHE A 79 -2.03 -28.57 8.24
N ASP A 80 -2.17 -27.86 7.13
CA ASP A 80 -1.17 -27.82 6.07
C ASP A 80 -0.22 -26.61 6.20
N ILE A 81 1.06 -26.90 6.48
CA ILE A 81 2.11 -25.89 6.56
C ILE A 81 2.26 -25.09 5.25
N LYS A 82 1.99 -25.69 4.09
CA LYS A 82 2.10 -25.02 2.78
C LYS A 82 1.01 -23.98 2.63
N SER A 83 -0.20 -24.26 3.12
CA SER A 83 -1.28 -23.28 3.19
C SER A 83 -0.85 -22.04 3.97
N TYR A 84 -0.26 -22.17 5.17
CA TYR A 84 0.25 -21.02 5.92
C TYR A 84 1.30 -20.21 5.15
N LEU A 85 2.27 -20.87 4.51
CA LEU A 85 3.29 -20.18 3.72
C LEU A 85 2.67 -19.37 2.57
N ILE A 86 1.65 -19.92 1.90
CA ILE A 86 0.97 -19.25 0.79
C ILE A 86 0.22 -17.98 1.26
N TYR A 87 -0.46 -18.00 2.41
CA TYR A 87 -1.29 -16.86 2.86
C TYR A 87 -0.60 -15.89 3.83
N SER A 88 0.52 -16.29 4.43
CA SER A 88 1.24 -15.53 5.46
C SER A 88 1.42 -14.05 5.13
N GLN A 89 1.89 -13.74 3.92
CA GLN A 89 2.08 -12.36 3.45
C GLN A 89 0.78 -11.56 3.43
N GLY A 90 -0.30 -12.14 2.89
CA GLY A 90 -1.60 -11.48 2.82
C GLY A 90 -2.16 -11.19 4.21
N ILE A 91 -2.00 -12.14 5.14
CA ILE A 91 -2.42 -11.98 6.54
C ILE A 91 -1.62 -10.86 7.23
N VAL A 92 -0.30 -10.82 7.05
CA VAL A 92 0.56 -9.76 7.61
C VAL A 92 0.16 -8.38 7.06
N ILE A 93 -0.02 -8.27 5.74
CA ILE A 93 -0.45 -7.03 5.06
C ILE A 93 -1.81 -6.58 5.59
N LEU A 94 -2.79 -7.49 5.69
CA LEU A 94 -4.12 -7.18 6.23
C LEU A 94 -4.08 -6.77 7.70
N THR A 95 -3.24 -7.41 8.50
CA THR A 95 -3.07 -7.08 9.92
C THR A 95 -2.53 -5.65 10.07
N ILE A 96 -1.49 -5.29 9.31
CA ILE A 96 -0.94 -3.93 9.31
C ILE A 96 -2.00 -2.92 8.85
N PHE A 97 -2.71 -3.20 7.74
CA PHE A 97 -3.79 -2.33 7.27
C PHE A 97 -4.89 -2.16 8.33
N ALA A 98 -5.30 -3.24 8.99
CA ALA A 98 -6.33 -3.22 10.02
C ALA A 98 -5.90 -2.34 11.20
N LEU A 99 -4.67 -2.49 11.69
CA LEU A 99 -4.11 -1.63 12.74
C LEU A 99 -4.18 -0.15 12.32
N LEU A 100 -3.69 0.17 11.12
CA LEU A 100 -3.69 1.54 10.59
C LEU A 100 -5.11 2.09 10.42
N ALA A 101 -6.06 1.28 9.98
CA ALA A 101 -7.45 1.68 9.75
C ALA A 101 -8.17 1.92 11.08
N ILE A 102 -8.06 1.00 12.03
CA ILE A 102 -8.63 1.11 13.38
C ILE A 102 -8.13 2.38 14.06
N THR A 103 -6.85 2.74 13.86
CA THR A 103 -6.24 3.91 14.50
C THR A 103 -6.37 5.19 13.69
N SER A 104 -7.12 5.18 12.58
CA SER A 104 -7.39 6.35 11.73
C SER A 104 -8.58 7.20 12.21
N ASN A 105 -8.78 7.30 13.53
CA ASN A 105 -9.83 8.10 14.18
C ASN A 105 -9.25 9.20 15.12
N ASP A 106 -10.03 10.24 15.42
CA ASP A 106 -9.57 11.39 16.22
C ASP A 106 -9.23 11.00 17.66
N TRP A 107 -9.98 10.04 18.21
CA TRP A 107 -9.75 9.51 19.54
C TRP A 107 -8.36 8.86 19.65
N SER A 108 -7.97 8.05 18.66
CA SER A 108 -6.68 7.37 18.62
C SER A 108 -5.52 8.34 18.49
N VAL A 109 -5.68 9.38 17.65
CA VAL A 109 -4.68 10.45 17.51
C VAL A 109 -4.46 11.15 18.87
N LYS A 110 -5.54 11.51 19.56
CA LYS A 110 -5.49 12.17 20.87
C LYS A 110 -4.92 11.26 21.96
N LYS A 111 -5.28 9.97 21.96
CA LYS A 111 -4.87 8.99 22.98
C LYS A 111 -3.41 8.56 22.83
N LEU A 112 -2.98 8.23 21.61
CA LEU A 112 -1.65 7.66 21.35
C LEU A 112 -0.55 8.71 21.11
N LYS A 113 -0.92 9.96 20.79
CA LYS A 113 0.01 11.10 20.65
C LYS A 113 1.22 10.76 19.75
N LYS A 114 2.44 10.83 20.28
CA LYS A 114 3.69 10.52 19.54
C LYS A 114 3.74 9.08 19.01
N ASN A 115 3.13 8.13 19.72
CA ASN A 115 3.11 6.72 19.32
C ASN A 115 2.19 6.49 18.12
N TRP A 116 1.15 7.31 17.94
CA TRP A 116 0.31 7.28 16.74
C TRP A 116 1.15 7.48 15.49
N ARG A 117 2.05 8.47 15.50
CA ARG A 117 2.92 8.76 14.36
C ARG A 117 3.90 7.62 14.09
N LYS A 118 4.46 6.98 15.13
CA LYS A 118 5.33 5.81 15.00
C LYS A 118 4.60 4.63 14.37
N MET A 119 3.40 4.31 14.86
CA MET A 119 2.59 3.23 14.31
C MET A 119 2.19 3.49 12.86
N HIS A 120 1.83 4.73 12.51
CA HIS A 120 1.51 5.07 11.12
C HIS A 120 2.74 5.09 10.19
N GLN A 121 3.97 4.93 10.69
CA GLN A 121 5.15 4.65 9.84
C GLN A 121 5.16 3.22 9.31
N LEU A 122 4.37 2.29 9.88
CA LEU A 122 4.19 0.95 9.33
C LEU A 122 3.69 0.96 7.88
N THR A 123 3.04 2.06 7.46
CA THR A 123 2.71 2.26 6.04
C THR A 123 3.95 2.12 5.14
N TYR A 124 5.13 2.60 5.54
CA TYR A 124 6.30 2.48 4.69
C TYR A 124 6.76 1.03 4.54
N ILE A 125 6.63 0.21 5.58
CA ILE A 125 6.86 -1.24 5.51
C ILE A 125 5.83 -1.88 4.58
N LEU A 126 4.56 -1.52 4.74
CA LEU A 126 3.44 -2.00 3.92
C LEU A 126 3.65 -1.74 2.43
N MET A 127 4.27 -0.61 2.06
CA MET A 127 4.59 -0.29 0.67
C MET A 127 5.51 -1.34 0.03
N PHE A 128 6.58 -1.74 0.73
CA PHE A 128 7.50 -2.77 0.24
C PHE A 128 6.85 -4.17 0.27
N LEU A 129 6.07 -4.48 1.32
CA LEU A 129 5.35 -5.75 1.42
C LEU A 129 4.33 -5.92 0.30
N LEU A 130 3.59 -4.87 -0.08
CA LEU A 130 2.64 -4.93 -1.19
C LEU A 130 3.33 -5.17 -2.53
N MET A 131 4.46 -4.51 -2.77
CA MET A 131 5.25 -4.71 -3.99
C MET A 131 5.77 -6.15 -4.09
N TRP A 132 6.29 -6.69 -2.98
CA TRP A 132 6.66 -8.11 -2.90
C TRP A 132 5.46 -9.01 -3.17
N HIS A 133 4.37 -8.81 -2.44
CA HIS A 133 3.19 -9.65 -2.48
C HIS A 133 2.62 -9.79 -3.89
N ILE A 134 2.49 -8.66 -4.61
CA ILE A 134 1.97 -8.66 -5.99
C ILE A 134 2.92 -9.41 -6.92
N SER A 135 4.23 -9.17 -6.77
CA SER A 135 5.25 -9.79 -7.63
C SER A 135 5.28 -11.31 -7.46
N GLU A 136 5.25 -11.80 -6.22
CA GLU A 136 5.23 -13.23 -5.92
C GLU A 136 3.91 -13.89 -6.33
N LYS A 137 2.75 -13.32 -5.93
CA LYS A 137 1.46 -13.96 -6.18
C LYS A 137 1.04 -13.96 -7.64
N MET A 138 1.55 -13.03 -8.44
CA MET A 138 1.23 -12.95 -9.87
C MET A 138 2.32 -13.56 -10.76
N PHE A 139 3.42 -14.07 -10.20
CA PHE A 139 4.46 -14.71 -10.98
C PHE A 139 3.89 -15.92 -11.75
N GLY A 140 4.11 -15.97 -13.07
CA GLY A 140 3.55 -17.01 -13.95
C GLY A 140 2.04 -16.90 -14.25
N HIS A 141 1.29 -16.05 -13.55
CA HIS A 141 -0.16 -15.90 -13.68
C HIS A 141 -0.56 -14.44 -13.92
N TRP A 142 0.07 -13.80 -14.90
CA TRP A 142 -0.13 -12.38 -15.14
C TRP A 142 -1.54 -12.11 -15.65
N THR A 143 -2.10 -10.99 -15.21
CA THR A 143 -3.34 -10.41 -15.72
C THR A 143 -3.05 -9.02 -16.25
N TYR A 144 -3.96 -8.40 -17.02
CA TYR A 144 -3.73 -7.04 -17.53
C TYR A 144 -3.55 -5.97 -16.43
N VAL A 145 -4.07 -6.20 -15.22
CA VAL A 145 -3.89 -5.27 -14.08
C VAL A 145 -2.57 -5.48 -13.33
N THR A 146 -1.96 -6.67 -13.46
CA THR A 146 -0.68 -7.00 -12.81
C THR A 146 0.46 -6.04 -13.19
N PRO A 147 0.80 -5.82 -14.49
CA PRO A 147 1.88 -4.91 -14.85
C PRO A 147 1.62 -3.49 -14.35
N LEU A 148 0.37 -3.02 -14.42
CA LEU A 148 -0.02 -1.70 -13.92
C LEU A 148 0.19 -1.60 -12.41
N GLY A 149 -0.18 -2.64 -11.65
CA GLY A 149 0.04 -2.71 -10.22
C GLY A 149 1.52 -2.69 -9.83
N ILE A 150 2.35 -3.49 -10.53
CA ILE A 150 3.80 -3.52 -10.33
C ILE A 150 4.41 -2.15 -10.62
N ILE A 151 4.12 -1.56 -11.78
CA ILE A 151 4.63 -0.23 -12.16
C ILE A 151 4.20 0.83 -11.13
N ALA A 152 2.94 0.82 -10.70
CA ALA A 152 2.45 1.77 -9.71
C ALA A 152 3.14 1.60 -8.35
N SER A 153 3.34 0.36 -7.90
CA SER A 153 4.03 0.04 -6.64
C SER A 153 5.53 0.38 -6.67
N LEU A 154 6.21 0.15 -7.79
CA LEU A 154 7.58 0.57 -8.02
C LEU A 154 7.69 2.09 -8.07
N GLY A 155 6.80 2.74 -8.82
CA GLY A 155 6.77 4.20 -8.97
C GLY A 155 6.61 4.91 -7.63
N ILE A 156 5.66 4.48 -6.78
CA ILE A 156 5.51 5.08 -5.45
C ILE A 156 6.73 4.84 -4.55
N THR A 157 7.36 3.66 -4.67
CA THR A 157 8.56 3.31 -3.91
C THR A 157 9.75 4.20 -4.31
N ILE A 158 9.98 4.37 -5.61
CA ILE A 158 11.02 5.26 -6.14
C ILE A 158 10.78 6.69 -5.67
N LEU A 159 9.56 7.21 -5.81
CA LEU A 159 9.23 8.56 -5.36
C LEU A 159 9.42 8.73 -3.84
N PHE A 160 9.11 7.71 -3.05
CA PHE A 160 9.39 7.72 -1.62
C PHE A 160 10.89 7.77 -1.30
N LEU A 161 11.72 6.99 -2.01
CA LEU A 161 13.17 7.02 -1.86
C LEU A 161 13.76 8.37 -2.28
N MET A 162 13.30 8.94 -3.39
CA MET A 162 13.67 10.29 -3.82
C MET A 162 13.32 11.33 -2.76
N ARG A 163 12.11 11.27 -2.19
CA ARG A 163 11.71 12.13 -1.08
C ARG A 163 12.68 12.01 0.10
N LYS A 164 13.01 10.78 0.50
CA LYS A 164 13.94 10.51 1.61
C LYS A 164 15.34 11.06 1.35
N TRP A 165 15.83 10.91 0.12
CA TRP A 165 17.11 11.46 -0.32
C TRP A 165 17.15 12.99 -0.22
N ILE A 166 16.09 13.67 -0.70
CA ILE A 166 15.96 15.14 -0.60
C ILE A 166 15.93 15.59 0.86
N GLU A 167 15.16 14.91 1.72
CA GLU A 167 15.10 15.19 3.16
C GLU A 167 16.47 15.02 3.82
N TYR A 168 17.22 13.97 3.47
CA TYR A 168 18.58 13.71 3.97
C TYR A 168 19.56 14.82 3.59
N LYS A 169 19.64 15.17 2.29
CA LYS A 169 20.52 16.24 1.80
C LYS A 169 20.21 17.60 2.45
N LYS A 170 18.94 17.90 2.68
CA LYS A 170 18.55 19.14 3.35
C LYS A 170 18.98 19.18 4.82
N ASN A 171 18.99 18.04 5.49
CA ASN A 171 19.40 17.97 6.89
C ASN A 171 20.93 18.02 7.04
N SER A 172 21.69 17.40 6.13
CA SER A 172 23.16 17.45 6.15
C SER A 172 23.68 18.88 5.95
N LEU A 173 23.04 19.66 5.07
CA LEU A 173 23.38 21.07 4.82
C LEU A 173 23.03 22.04 5.96
N LYS A 174 22.31 21.60 7.00
CA LYS A 174 21.97 22.43 8.16
C LYS A 174 22.90 22.22 9.34
N VAL A 175 23.72 21.18 9.29
CA VAL A 175 24.57 20.73 10.40
C VAL A 175 26.05 21.02 10.13
N GLY A 176 26.44 21.24 8.86
CA GLY A 176 27.73 21.80 8.47
C GLY A 176 27.60 23.27 8.15
#